data_AF-A0A6B3I6U7-F1
#
_entry.id   AF-A0A6B3I6U7-F1
#
_cell.length_a   1.000
_cell.length_b   1.000
_cell.length_c   1.000
_cell.angle_alpha   90.00
_cell.angle_beta   90.00
_cell.angle_gamma   90.00
#
_symmetry.space_group_name_H-M   'P 1'
#
loop_
_entity.id
_entity.type
_entity.pdbx_description
1 polymer ?
#
loop_
_entity_poly.entity_id
_entity_poly.type
_entity_poly.pdbx_seq_one_letter_code
_entity_poly.pdbx_strand_id
1 'polypeptide(L)'
;AMRYTECRMADATSLMTEAIDEDTVDFQSNYDGQEREPVVLPAAYPNLLVNGVSGIAVGMATNMPPHNLGEVIAAARHLIKHPGADIETLMRFVPGPDLPTGGRIVGLNGIKDAYT
;
A
#
# COMPACT_ATOMS: atom_id res chain seq x y z
N ALA A 1 -17.58 -22.00 6.74
CA ALA A 1 -17.27 -21.75 8.16
C ALA A 1 -15.78 -21.93 8.36
N MET A 2 -15.15 -21.17 9.27
CA MET A 2 -13.69 -21.22 9.49
C MET A 2 -13.14 -22.63 9.70
N ARG A 3 -13.95 -23.55 10.25
CA ARG A 3 -13.62 -24.98 10.42
C ARG A 3 -13.40 -25.78 9.12
N TYR A 4 -13.65 -25.19 7.94
CA TYR A 4 -13.50 -25.85 6.63
C TYR A 4 -12.47 -25.17 5.72
N THR A 5 -11.89 -24.05 6.15
CA THR A 5 -10.99 -23.24 5.34
C THR A 5 -9.61 -23.27 5.96
N GLU A 6 -8.62 -23.65 5.17
CA GLU A 6 -7.20 -23.52 5.53
C GLU A 6 -6.61 -22.30 4.82
N CYS A 7 -5.68 -21.63 5.46
CA CYS A 7 -4.95 -20.52 4.87
C CYS A 7 -3.47 -20.56 5.30
N ARG A 8 -2.62 -19.98 4.46
CA ARG A 8 -1.21 -19.74 4.74
C ARG A 8 -0.80 -18.44 4.05
N MET A 9 0.34 -17.88 4.46
CA MET A 9 0.91 -16.73 3.78
C MET A 9 1.24 -17.07 2.32
N ALA A 10 1.01 -16.10 1.44
CA ALA A 10 1.52 -16.15 0.06
C ALA A 10 2.97 -15.68 0.05
N ASP A 11 3.75 -16.07 -0.96
CA ASP A 11 5.17 -15.69 -1.07
C ASP A 11 5.34 -14.16 -1.05
N ALA A 12 4.41 -13.42 -1.66
CA ALA A 12 4.39 -11.96 -1.66
C ALA A 12 4.25 -11.33 -0.26
N THR A 13 3.69 -12.06 0.71
CA THR A 13 3.57 -11.60 2.11
C THR A 13 4.93 -11.55 2.80
N SER A 14 5.93 -12.35 2.37
CA SER A 14 7.26 -12.35 2.97
C SER A 14 7.86 -10.93 2.99
N LEU A 15 7.67 -10.16 1.91
CA LEU A 15 8.16 -8.79 1.79
C LEU A 15 7.57 -7.82 2.82
N MET A 16 6.48 -8.19 3.51
CA MET A 16 5.91 -7.38 4.58
C MET A 16 6.56 -7.65 5.93
N THR A 17 7.12 -8.85 6.16
CA THR A 17 7.53 -9.33 7.49
C THR A 17 8.98 -9.82 7.56
N GLU A 18 9.71 -9.91 6.44
CA GLU A 18 11.03 -10.56 6.36
C GLU A 18 12.04 -10.03 7.38
N ALA A 19 12.11 -8.72 7.58
CA ALA A 19 13.07 -8.09 8.49
C ALA A 19 12.50 -7.79 9.88
N ILE A 20 11.37 -8.40 10.26
CA ILE A 20 10.66 -8.06 11.51
C ILE A 20 11.46 -8.39 12.78
N ASP A 21 12.32 -9.41 12.71
CA ASP A 21 13.16 -9.87 13.83
C ASP A 21 14.53 -9.16 13.89
N GLU A 22 14.79 -8.21 12.97
CA GLU A 22 16.06 -7.49 12.85
C GLU A 22 16.03 -6.10 13.49
N ASP A 23 15.15 -5.89 14.49
CA ASP A 23 14.98 -4.61 15.19
C ASP A 23 14.67 -3.42 14.24
N THR A 24 13.87 -3.69 13.19
CA THR A 24 13.54 -2.70 12.15
C THR A 24 12.29 -1.87 12.46
N VAL A 25 11.48 -2.31 13.44
CA VAL A 25 10.22 -1.67 13.83
C VAL A 25 10.04 -1.73 15.35
N ASP A 26 9.34 -0.74 15.89
CA ASP A 26 9.00 -0.71 17.30
C ASP A 26 7.90 -1.75 17.62
N PHE A 27 8.01 -2.36 18.81
CA PHE A 27 7.02 -3.28 19.35
C PHE A 27 6.37 -2.69 20.61
N GLN A 28 5.05 -2.78 20.69
CA GLN A 28 4.25 -2.41 21.85
C GLN A 28 3.65 -3.63 22.53
N SER A 29 3.24 -3.49 23.79
CA SER A 29 2.44 -4.52 24.47
C SER A 29 1.06 -4.64 23.84
N ASN A 30 0.55 -5.86 23.75
CA ASN A 30 -0.84 -6.12 23.37
C ASN A 30 -1.81 -5.65 24.47
N TYR A 31 -3.13 -5.78 24.24
CA TYR A 31 -4.16 -5.19 25.10
C TYR A 31 -4.15 -5.65 26.57
N ASP A 32 -3.66 -6.86 26.88
CA ASP A 32 -3.57 -7.41 28.24
C ASP A 32 -2.14 -7.43 28.81
N GLY A 33 -1.16 -6.96 28.03
CA GLY A 33 0.24 -6.84 28.43
C GLY A 33 1.03 -8.14 28.44
N GLN A 34 0.47 -9.25 27.98
CA GLN A 34 1.14 -10.56 28.00
C GLN A 34 2.06 -10.77 26.79
N GLU A 35 1.69 -10.22 25.63
CA GLU A 35 2.40 -10.38 24.37
C GLU A 35 2.88 -9.03 23.84
N ARG A 36 3.78 -9.09 22.85
CA ARG A 36 4.21 -7.90 22.09
C ARG A 36 3.78 -8.00 20.64
N GLU A 37 3.36 -6.87 20.08
CA GLU A 37 2.97 -6.72 18.69
C GLU A 37 3.73 -5.56 18.03
N PRO A 38 4.07 -5.68 16.74
CA PRO A 38 4.70 -4.59 16.00
C PRO A 38 3.71 -3.44 15.79
N VAL A 39 4.17 -2.20 15.96
CA VAL A 39 3.33 -1.01 15.71
C VAL A 39 3.09 -0.81 14.21
N VAL A 40 4.09 -1.14 13.39
CA VAL A 40 4.04 -1.14 11.92
C VAL A 40 4.79 -2.35 11.38
N LEU A 41 4.51 -2.74 10.14
CA LEU A 41 5.28 -3.78 9.46
C LEU A 41 6.46 -3.17 8.68
N PRO A 42 7.60 -3.88 8.54
CA PRO A 42 8.74 -3.42 7.73
C PRO A 42 8.38 -3.03 6.30
N ALA A 43 7.43 -3.74 5.67
CA ALA A 43 6.80 -3.37 4.40
C ALA A 43 7.78 -2.94 3.28
N ALA A 44 8.52 -3.90 2.71
CA ALA A 44 9.51 -3.64 1.66
C ALA A 44 8.93 -3.14 0.32
N TYR A 45 7.60 -3.03 0.20
CA TYR A 45 6.92 -2.44 -0.95
C TYR A 45 5.78 -1.51 -0.51
N PRO A 46 5.39 -0.52 -1.34
CA PRO A 46 4.39 0.49 -0.99
C PRO A 46 2.95 -0.08 -1.04
N ASN A 47 2.63 -0.96 -0.08
CA ASN A 47 1.38 -1.72 -0.01
C ASN A 47 0.12 -0.85 -0.06
N LEU A 48 0.16 0.32 0.58
CA LEU A 48 -0.98 1.25 0.64
C LEU A 48 -1.45 1.69 -0.75
N LEU A 49 -0.51 2.00 -1.65
CA LEU A 49 -0.84 2.40 -3.03
C LEU A 49 -1.18 1.21 -3.90
N VAL A 50 -0.45 0.09 -3.71
CA VAL A 50 -0.60 -1.12 -4.54
C VAL A 50 -1.95 -1.78 -4.32
N ASN A 51 -2.35 -1.97 -3.06
CA ASN A 51 -3.62 -2.64 -2.73
C ASN A 51 -4.78 -1.65 -2.49
N GLY A 52 -4.49 -0.38 -2.24
CA GLY A 52 -5.50 0.59 -1.86
C GLY A 52 -6.06 0.35 -0.46
N VAL A 53 -7.06 1.14 -0.07
CA VAL A 53 -7.78 0.99 1.19
C VAL A 53 -9.17 1.59 1.08
N SER A 54 -10.14 1.00 1.76
CA SER A 54 -11.46 1.59 1.96
C SER A 54 -11.84 1.50 3.43
N GLY A 55 -12.33 2.59 4.00
CA GLY A 55 -12.66 2.64 5.42
C GLY A 55 -13.52 3.85 5.77
N ILE A 56 -14.45 3.65 6.71
CA ILE A 56 -15.29 4.71 7.26
C ILE A 56 -15.05 4.76 8.76
N ALA A 57 -14.70 5.94 9.26
CA ALA A 57 -14.52 6.20 10.68
C ALA A 57 -15.53 7.26 11.15
N VAL A 58 -15.35 7.79 12.37
CA VAL A 58 -16.25 8.81 12.92
C VAL A 58 -15.93 10.16 12.27
N GLY A 59 -16.82 10.62 11.38
CA GLY A 59 -16.72 11.93 10.72
C GLY A 59 -15.78 11.98 9.51
N MET A 60 -15.21 10.84 9.10
CA MET A 60 -14.31 10.76 7.94
C MET A 60 -14.45 9.42 7.20
N ALA A 61 -14.09 9.42 5.92
CA ALA A 61 -14.02 8.23 5.09
C ALA A 61 -12.78 8.29 4.19
N THR A 62 -12.21 7.12 3.89
CA THR A 62 -11.09 6.96 2.94
C THR A 62 -11.47 5.94 1.89
N ASN A 63 -11.07 6.19 0.65
CA ASN A 63 -11.17 5.26 -0.45
C ASN A 63 -10.02 5.52 -1.43
N MET A 64 -9.01 4.66 -1.41
CA MET A 64 -7.88 4.69 -2.33
C MET A 64 -7.92 3.47 -3.24
N PRO A 65 -7.91 3.65 -4.57
CA PRO A 65 -7.88 2.54 -5.50
C PRO A 65 -6.50 1.86 -5.53
N PRO A 66 -6.43 0.57 -5.90
CA PRO A 66 -5.17 -0.13 -6.13
C PRO A 66 -4.42 0.43 -7.35
N HIS A 67 -3.10 0.24 -7.35
CA HIS A 67 -2.19 0.66 -8.42
C HIS A 67 -1.22 -0.46 -8.77
N ASN A 68 -0.65 -0.38 -9.96
CA ASN A 68 0.29 -1.38 -10.42
C ASN A 68 1.61 -1.31 -9.63
N LEU A 69 2.07 -2.45 -9.11
CA LEU A 69 3.31 -2.53 -8.32
C LEU A 69 4.54 -2.00 -9.07
N GLY A 70 4.67 -2.34 -10.36
CA GLY A 70 5.83 -1.93 -11.16
C GLY A 70 5.87 -0.42 -11.40
N GLU A 71 4.71 0.18 -11.66
CA GLU A 71 4.54 1.62 -11.85
C GLU A 71 4.88 2.40 -10.58
N VAL A 72 4.34 1.97 -9.44
CA VAL A 72 4.61 2.62 -8.14
C VAL A 72 6.09 2.51 -7.76
N ILE A 73 6.72 1.35 -7.96
CA ILE A 73 8.17 1.18 -7.71
C ILE A 73 8.98 2.07 -8.65
N ALA A 74 8.61 2.18 -9.93
CA ALA A 74 9.29 3.06 -10.88
C ALA A 74 9.21 4.53 -10.46
N ALA A 75 8.02 4.98 -10.03
CA ALA A 75 7.81 6.32 -9.50
C ALA A 75 8.63 6.57 -8.23
N ALA A 76 8.62 5.65 -7.26
CA ALA A 76 9.41 5.75 -6.04
C ALA A 76 10.91 5.81 -6.32
N ARG A 77 11.42 4.96 -7.22
CA ARG A 77 12.83 5.00 -7.66
C ARG A 77 13.18 6.31 -8.36
N HIS A 78 12.25 6.89 -9.12
CA HIS A 78 12.45 8.19 -9.74
C HIS A 78 12.54 9.29 -8.68
N LEU A 79 11.63 9.29 -7.70
CA LEU A 79 11.60 10.26 -6.60
C LEU A 79 12.84 10.19 -5.71
N ILE A 80 13.39 8.99 -5.46
CA ILE A 80 14.66 8.82 -4.75
C ILE A 80 15.81 9.53 -5.49
N LYS A 81 15.84 9.47 -6.82
CA LYS A 81 16.87 10.12 -7.65
C LYS A 81 16.62 11.62 -7.84
N HIS A 82 15.36 12.02 -7.83
CA HIS A 82 14.93 13.41 -8.05
C HIS A 82 13.93 13.81 -6.96
N PRO A 83 14.40 14.15 -5.75
CA PRO A 83 13.51 14.44 -4.61
C PRO A 83 12.58 15.64 -4.82
N GLY A 84 12.90 16.53 -5.76
CA GLY A 84 12.08 17.67 -6.15
C GLY A 84 11.18 17.43 -7.36
N ALA A 85 11.00 16.17 -7.80
CA ALA A 85 10.09 15.84 -8.88
C ALA A 85 8.67 16.29 -8.54
N ASP A 86 8.02 16.93 -9.50
CA ASP A 86 6.63 17.37 -9.36
C ASP A 86 5.66 16.20 -9.54
N ILE A 87 4.42 16.41 -9.10
CA ILE A 87 3.34 15.42 -9.23
C ILE A 87 3.12 15.07 -10.71
N GLU A 88 3.17 16.06 -11.62
CA GLU A 88 3.00 15.81 -13.05
C GLU A 88 4.06 14.87 -13.65
N THR A 89 5.29 14.89 -13.14
CA THR A 89 6.33 13.93 -13.52
C THR A 89 6.04 12.55 -12.96
N LEU A 90 5.61 12.44 -11.69
CA LEU A 90 5.27 11.15 -11.07
C LEU A 90 4.06 10.49 -11.74
N MET A 91 3.09 11.28 -12.20
CA MET A 91 1.92 10.81 -12.96
C MET A 91 2.28 10.15 -14.29
N ARG A 92 3.46 10.43 -14.86
CA ARG A 92 3.94 9.72 -16.06
C ARG A 92 4.35 8.29 -15.75
N PHE A 93 4.75 8.03 -14.50
CA PHE A 93 5.10 6.70 -14.02
C PHE A 93 3.88 5.94 -13.49
N VAL A 94 2.91 6.65 -12.90
CA VAL A 94 1.64 6.10 -12.41
C VAL A 94 0.48 6.78 -13.14
N PRO A 95 0.09 6.30 -14.34
CA PRO A 95 -0.93 6.96 -15.16
C PRO A 95 -2.33 6.93 -14.54
N GLY A 96 -2.59 5.95 -13.67
CA GLY A 96 -3.87 5.78 -13.01
C GLY A 96 -3.96 4.49 -12.19
N PRO A 97 -5.13 4.20 -11.63
CA PRO A 97 -5.36 2.99 -10.85
C PRO A 97 -5.44 1.73 -11.70
N ASP A 98 -5.04 0.61 -11.11
CA ASP A 98 -5.04 -0.73 -11.70
C ASP A 98 -5.97 -1.65 -10.90
N LEU A 99 -7.20 -1.83 -11.39
CA LEU A 99 -8.22 -2.61 -10.69
C LEU A 99 -7.98 -4.12 -10.91
N PRO A 100 -8.20 -4.97 -9.89
CA PRO A 100 -7.98 -6.43 -10.01
C PRO A 100 -8.88 -7.10 -11.05
N THR A 101 -10.01 -6.49 -11.41
CA THR A 101 -10.93 -6.94 -12.45
C THR A 101 -10.62 -6.36 -13.83
N GLY A 102 -9.59 -5.50 -13.93
CA GLY A 102 -9.36 -4.62 -15.07
C GLY A 102 -10.52 -3.63 -15.27
N GLY A 103 -10.70 -3.19 -16.51
CA GLY A 103 -11.77 -2.27 -16.92
C GLY A 103 -11.27 -1.18 -17.85
N ARG A 104 -12.14 -0.20 -18.12
CA ARG A 104 -11.79 1.01 -18.87
C ARG A 104 -12.16 2.24 -18.08
N ILE A 105 -11.17 3.07 -17.80
CA ILE A 105 -11.39 4.36 -17.16
C ILE A 105 -11.84 5.37 -18.22
N VAL A 106 -12.91 6.10 -17.93
CA VAL A 106 -13.43 7.16 -18.79
C VAL A 106 -13.21 8.50 -18.10
N GLY A 107 -12.41 9.37 -18.74
CA GLY A 107 -12.02 10.66 -18.19
C GLY A 107 -10.81 10.57 -17.28
N LEU A 108 -9.71 11.22 -17.68
CA LEU A 108 -8.46 11.25 -16.92
C LEU A 108 -8.38 12.45 -15.94
N ASN A 109 -9.25 13.45 -16.11
CA ASN A 109 -9.23 14.65 -15.28
C ASN A 109 -9.47 14.32 -13.80
N GLY A 110 -10.40 13.42 -13.50
CA GLY A 110 -10.67 13.00 -12.12
C GLY A 110 -9.50 12.26 -11.46
N ILE A 111 -8.64 11.60 -12.23
CA ILE A 111 -7.40 11.00 -11.69
C ILE A 111 -6.40 12.10 -11.37
N LYS A 112 -6.22 13.07 -12.28
CA LYS A 112 -5.32 14.20 -12.07
C LYS A 112 -5.72 14.98 -10.81
N ASP A 113 -7.00 15.34 -10.72
CA ASP A 113 -7.56 16.07 -9.58
C ASP A 113 -7.46 15.27 -8.26
N ALA A 114 -7.43 13.94 -8.31
CA ALA A 114 -7.27 13.10 -7.11
C ALA A 114 -5.81 13.00 -6.63
N TYR A 115 -4.84 13.21 -7.52
CA TYR A 115 -3.41 13.13 -7.19
C TYR A 115 -2.80 14.47 -6.78
N THR A 116 -3.41 15.59 -7.17
CA THR A 116 -3.02 16.97 -6.78
C THR A 116 -3.88 17.51 -5.68
#